data_AF-A0AAQ4DZS5-F1
#
_entry.id   AF-A0AAQ4DZS5-F1
#
_cell.length_a   1.000
_cell.length_b   1.000
_cell.length_c   1.000
_cell.angle_alpha   90.00
_cell.angle_beta   90.00
_cell.angle_gamma   90.00
#
_symmetry.space_group_name_H-M   'P 1'
#
loop_
_entity.id
_entity.type
_entity.pdbx_description
1 polymer ?
#
loop_
_entity_poly.entity_id
_entity_poly.type
_entity_poly.pdbx_seq_one_letter_code
_entity_poly.pdbx_strand_id
1 'polypeptide(L)'
;MYIVAAFYFIPGFPLPTSSRKEKVEEVIVIDSSSEDDDGNGSVVCIESDCTSDDSEEFLTFESIACSSLTGEKPKKEPQERPAVEDVKKPPLEVVPRVDPLCTCKGPLFVYSNSYGFYNVMLTQTCLEKNVNKFYTMQLLVKPHDCSYYLWCRWGRVGEKGVFSLISYGDDLFKAQVLFEKRFFEKTKNKWSKRCSFTKYSGKYYMLKMDYTEEGTESENIEKRVVDLANDTVKSRLEPSVKALMTFISDVKELQKIVIDMKFDVVKMPLGKLTKEQIREGYKALCKVEACINKNSSQKELMDACSEFYTCIPHSFPRLQRPELIQTNEEVRMMMRLLEAFEDIETALSLLKEDIQNRYTHPLDNFYSSLGCDISELDGSDSDLPLILQAVANTQGETHTSYRLVVQNVFKVHKKSQKFSSVGNHRMLWHGSQASNFAGILSQGLRIAPPKVPSNGHMFGKGIYFADCVSKSANYCTSGRRSKEGLLLLCEVSLGSVVARMNSQRNADSQLPCDRHSVQGLGKYSPDPEGNVVTKSGAVLACGRLLLDQDMKSALQYNEYIVYSSSQAKIAYLVRVKFDYELYSLR
;
A
#
# COMPACT_ATOMS: atom_id res chain seq x y z
N MET A 1 51.43 -25.72 5.04
CA MET A 1 52.83 -25.50 5.46
C MET A 1 52.95 -24.00 5.74
N TYR A 2 53.16 -23.58 7.00
CA TYR A 2 53.03 -22.19 7.53
C TYR A 2 51.61 -21.59 7.35
N ILE A 3 50.81 -21.19 8.35
CA ILE A 3 50.98 -20.74 9.75
C ILE A 3 51.79 -19.44 9.89
N VAL A 4 51.08 -18.32 10.14
CA VAL A 4 51.21 -17.51 11.37
C VAL A 4 49.82 -16.98 11.75
N ALA A 5 49.44 -17.12 13.02
CA ALA A 5 48.34 -16.39 13.65
C ALA A 5 48.91 -15.56 14.81
N ALA A 6 48.34 -14.38 15.09
CA ALA A 6 48.79 -13.52 16.18
C ALA A 6 47.64 -13.26 17.17
N PHE A 7 47.76 -13.85 18.36
CA PHE A 7 47.01 -13.45 19.56
C PHE A 7 47.80 -12.39 20.34
N TYR A 8 47.09 -11.51 21.03
CA TYR A 8 47.61 -10.78 22.20
C TYR A 8 46.59 -10.87 23.35
N PHE A 9 47.07 -10.90 24.60
CA PHE A 9 46.32 -11.37 25.78
C PHE A 9 46.85 -10.69 27.06
N ILE A 10 46.03 -10.62 28.13
CA ILE A 10 46.36 -10.31 29.57
C ILE A 10 46.53 -8.80 29.90
N PRO A 11 46.14 -8.25 31.10
CA PRO A 11 45.32 -8.70 32.25
C PRO A 11 44.02 -7.84 32.45
N GLY A 12 43.22 -7.85 33.55
CA GLY A 12 43.06 -8.80 34.67
C GLY A 12 42.74 -8.19 36.08
N PHE A 13 41.46 -8.23 36.51
CA PHE A 13 40.93 -8.10 37.92
C PHE A 13 41.05 -6.74 38.69
N PRO A 14 40.27 -6.49 39.80
CA PRO A 14 39.35 -7.37 40.54
C PRO A 14 37.91 -6.86 40.82
N LEU A 15 37.09 -7.76 41.40
CA LEU A 15 35.75 -7.53 41.99
C LEU A 15 35.80 -6.82 43.35
N PRO A 16 34.65 -6.29 43.83
CA PRO A 16 34.28 -6.50 45.23
C PRO A 16 32.83 -7.00 45.42
N THR A 17 32.66 -7.90 46.38
CA THR A 17 31.37 -8.37 46.92
C THR A 17 30.96 -7.55 48.14
N SER A 18 29.68 -7.13 48.25
CA SER A 18 28.99 -7.07 49.55
C SER A 18 27.47 -6.96 49.40
N SER A 19 26.75 -7.56 50.34
CA SER A 19 25.28 -7.63 50.43
C SER A 19 24.66 -6.44 51.16
N ARG A 20 23.46 -5.99 50.74
CA ARG A 20 22.46 -5.44 51.68
C ARG A 20 21.02 -5.62 51.19
N LYS A 21 20.09 -5.61 52.15
CA LYS A 21 18.69 -6.03 52.02
C LYS A 21 17.76 -4.93 51.48
N GLU A 22 16.63 -5.40 50.95
CA GLU A 22 15.27 -4.82 51.02
C GLU A 22 15.10 -3.29 51.06
N LYS A 23 14.44 -2.77 50.03
CA LYS A 23 13.19 -2.01 50.22
C LYS A 23 12.35 -2.01 48.94
N VAL A 24 11.07 -2.33 49.08
CA VAL A 24 10.03 -1.98 48.09
C VAL A 24 9.45 -0.67 48.59
N GLU A 25 9.47 0.38 47.75
CA GLU A 25 8.77 1.62 48.03
C GLU A 25 7.79 1.90 46.89
N GLU A 26 6.51 1.87 47.24
CA GLU A 26 5.45 2.48 46.43
C GLU A 26 5.67 3.99 46.40
N VAL A 27 5.55 4.59 45.22
CA VAL A 27 5.51 6.05 45.09
C VAL A 27 4.15 6.46 44.57
N ILE A 28 3.27 6.76 45.52
CA ILE A 28 2.07 7.58 45.30
C ILE A 28 2.51 9.04 45.41
N VAL A 29 2.18 9.87 44.41
CA VAL A 29 2.18 11.33 44.54
C VAL A 29 0.92 11.87 43.87
N ILE A 30 0.18 12.71 44.61
CA ILE A 30 -1.01 13.43 44.18
C ILE A 30 -0.82 14.90 44.60
N ASP A 31 -1.12 15.84 43.69
CA ASP A 31 -1.21 17.30 43.89
C ASP A 31 0.05 18.05 44.40
N SER A 32 0.21 19.39 44.25
CA SER A 32 -0.72 20.46 43.83
C SER A 32 -0.03 21.59 43.01
N SER A 33 -0.82 22.60 42.62
CA SER A 33 -0.42 23.99 42.27
C SER A 33 0.30 24.72 43.45
N SER A 34 0.86 25.95 43.37
CA SER A 34 0.67 27.15 42.51
C SER A 34 1.89 28.12 42.53
N GLU A 35 1.76 29.33 41.91
CA GLU A 35 2.58 30.58 42.07
C GLU A 35 3.99 30.64 41.41
N ASP A 36 4.51 31.75 40.85
CA ASP A 36 4.10 33.19 40.67
C ASP A 36 4.20 33.59 39.17
N ASP A 37 3.36 34.41 38.52
CA ASP A 37 2.99 35.85 38.61
C ASP A 37 4.01 36.89 38.06
N ASP A 38 3.54 37.75 37.14
CA ASP A 38 4.09 39.10 36.87
C ASP A 38 3.15 39.93 35.93
N GLY A 39 2.26 40.73 36.53
CA GLY A 39 1.92 42.10 36.11
C GLY A 39 1.20 42.40 34.77
N ASN A 40 -0.04 42.90 34.84
CA ASN A 40 -0.35 44.35 34.87
C ASN A 40 -1.79 44.70 34.38
N GLY A 41 -2.50 45.59 35.08
CA GLY A 41 -3.45 46.51 34.45
C GLY A 41 -4.98 46.36 34.68
N SER A 42 -5.48 47.08 35.70
CA SER A 42 -6.78 47.79 35.74
C SER A 42 -8.14 47.05 35.65
N VAL A 43 -8.99 47.30 36.66
CA VAL A 43 -10.44 47.02 36.71
C VAL A 43 -11.23 48.32 36.58
N VAL A 44 -12.26 48.35 35.72
CA VAL A 44 -13.34 49.36 35.72
C VAL A 44 -14.66 48.67 35.31
N CYS A 45 -15.69 48.76 36.16
CA CYS A 45 -17.09 48.45 35.86
C CYS A 45 -17.77 49.71 35.23
N ILE A 46 -18.97 49.78 34.67
CA ILE A 46 -20.32 49.27 35.03
C ILE A 46 -21.18 49.27 33.73
N GLU A 47 -22.45 48.84 33.84
CA GLU A 47 -23.59 48.97 32.90
C GLU A 47 -23.73 47.80 31.91
N SER A 48 -24.58 46.79 32.11
CA SER A 48 -26.03 46.73 32.42
C SER A 48 -26.94 47.00 31.21
N ASP A 49 -27.63 45.94 30.76
CA ASP A 49 -29.02 46.08 30.35
C ASP A 49 -29.79 44.77 30.57
N CYS A 50 -31.05 44.90 30.97
CA CYS A 50 -31.92 43.80 31.36
C CYS A 50 -32.87 43.41 30.21
N THR A 51 -33.40 42.20 30.21
CA THR A 51 -34.86 41.94 30.34
C THR A 51 -35.17 40.44 30.41
N SER A 52 -36.35 40.13 30.95
CA SER A 52 -36.80 38.82 31.46
C SER A 52 -37.72 38.05 30.51
N ASP A 53 -37.91 36.76 30.81
CA ASP A 53 -39.20 36.09 31.13
C ASP A 53 -38.94 34.57 31.06
N ASP A 54 -38.94 33.83 32.18
CA ASP A 54 -40.10 33.19 32.85
C ASP A 54 -40.75 32.07 31.99
N SER A 55 -41.10 30.88 32.50
CA SER A 55 -41.14 30.33 33.87
C SER A 55 -41.17 28.78 33.87
N GLU A 56 -41.14 28.15 35.06
CA GLU A 56 -41.07 26.69 35.28
C GLU A 56 -42.43 25.96 35.15
N GLU A 57 -42.43 24.64 34.89
CA GLU A 57 -43.32 23.70 35.61
C GLU A 57 -42.83 22.24 35.57
N PHE A 58 -43.08 21.51 36.66
CA PHE A 58 -42.88 20.05 36.82
C PHE A 58 -44.17 19.29 36.44
N LEU A 59 -44.06 18.00 36.03
CA LEU A 59 -44.79 16.88 36.68
C LEU A 59 -44.49 15.48 36.08
N THR A 60 -44.79 14.47 36.90
CA THR A 60 -44.48 13.03 36.77
C THR A 60 -45.60 12.20 36.12
N PHE A 61 -45.34 10.93 35.74
CA PHE A 61 -46.30 9.82 36.01
C PHE A 61 -45.65 8.41 36.07
N GLU A 62 -46.33 7.50 36.77
CA GLU A 62 -45.99 6.13 37.22
C GLU A 62 -46.14 5.05 36.11
N SER A 63 -45.42 3.91 36.08
CA SER A 63 -45.36 2.72 36.98
C SER A 63 -46.59 1.78 36.93
N ILE A 64 -46.33 0.46 36.74
CA ILE A 64 -47.17 -0.77 36.93
C ILE A 64 -46.54 -1.90 36.07
N ALA A 65 -46.49 -3.20 36.42
CA ALA A 65 -46.46 -3.93 37.69
C ALA A 65 -45.97 -5.37 37.41
N CYS A 66 -45.55 -6.12 38.45
CA CYS A 66 -45.18 -7.54 38.34
C CYS A 66 -46.33 -8.45 38.80
N SER A 67 -46.50 -9.64 38.20
CA SER A 67 -47.36 -10.70 38.76
C SER A 67 -46.89 -12.11 38.35
N SER A 68 -47.18 -13.11 39.18
CA SER A 68 -46.68 -14.50 39.04
C SER A 68 -47.65 -15.52 39.65
N LEU A 69 -48.06 -16.54 38.87
CA LEU A 69 -48.89 -17.71 39.26
C LEU A 69 -48.64 -18.85 38.24
N THR A 70 -48.03 -20.01 38.56
CA THR A 70 -48.50 -21.29 39.19
C THR A 70 -49.23 -22.31 38.28
N GLY A 71 -48.63 -23.51 38.11
CA GLY A 71 -49.25 -24.81 37.70
C GLY A 71 -49.75 -24.94 36.24
N GLU A 72 -49.84 -26.10 35.56
CA GLU A 72 -49.44 -27.51 35.76
C GLU A 72 -49.19 -28.18 34.36
N LYS A 73 -48.78 -29.46 34.29
CA LYS A 73 -48.56 -30.22 33.03
C LYS A 73 -49.67 -31.25 32.73
N PRO A 74 -49.95 -31.53 31.45
CA PRO A 74 -50.19 -32.91 30.98
C PRO A 74 -49.22 -33.36 29.87
N LYS A 75 -49.27 -34.64 29.48
CA LYS A 75 -48.28 -35.34 28.63
C LYS A 75 -48.69 -35.50 27.15
N LYS A 76 -47.68 -35.33 26.28
CA LYS A 76 -47.42 -35.91 24.92
C LYS A 76 -48.50 -36.75 24.20
N GLU A 77 -48.58 -36.55 22.88
CA GLU A 77 -48.13 -37.54 21.86
C GLU A 77 -47.70 -36.82 20.55
N PRO A 78 -47.05 -37.48 19.55
CA PRO A 78 -46.03 -36.83 18.71
C PRO A 78 -46.51 -36.38 17.31
N GLN A 79 -45.95 -35.27 16.82
CA GLN A 79 -45.97 -34.90 15.39
C GLN A 79 -44.59 -34.39 14.94
N GLU A 80 -44.40 -34.34 13.62
CA GLU A 80 -43.12 -34.57 12.94
C GLU A 80 -42.10 -33.42 13.03
N ARG A 81 -40.82 -33.74 12.82
CA ARG A 81 -39.75 -32.73 12.74
C ARG A 81 -39.77 -32.05 11.35
N PRO A 82 -39.90 -30.71 11.26
CA PRO A 82 -39.40 -30.00 10.11
C PRO A 82 -37.88 -30.18 10.01
N ALA A 83 -37.34 -30.07 8.80
CA ALA A 83 -35.91 -30.21 8.55
C ALA A 83 -35.10 -29.22 9.40
N VAL A 84 -33.92 -29.65 9.86
CA VAL A 84 -32.91 -28.73 10.38
C VAL A 84 -32.44 -27.89 9.22
N GLU A 85 -32.88 -26.63 9.13
CA GLU A 85 -32.21 -25.65 8.30
C GLU A 85 -30.76 -25.55 8.77
N ASP A 86 -29.81 -25.72 7.86
CA ASP A 86 -28.39 -25.54 8.14
C ASP A 86 -28.18 -24.11 8.64
N VAL A 87 -28.07 -23.97 9.97
CA VAL A 87 -27.60 -22.75 10.61
C VAL A 87 -26.17 -22.54 10.13
N LYS A 88 -26.04 -21.73 9.07
CA LYS A 88 -24.75 -21.26 8.55
C LYS A 88 -23.98 -20.74 9.76
N LYS A 89 -22.92 -21.46 10.14
CA LYS A 89 -21.97 -20.97 11.14
C LYS A 89 -21.58 -19.55 10.71
N PRO A 90 -21.69 -18.54 11.59
CA PRO A 90 -21.17 -17.22 11.25
C PRO A 90 -19.70 -17.38 10.85
N PRO A 91 -19.22 -16.64 9.84
CA PRO A 91 -17.82 -16.68 9.48
C PRO A 91 -16.99 -16.37 10.72
N LEU A 92 -15.91 -17.13 10.93
CA LEU A 92 -14.99 -16.94 12.05
C LEU A 92 -14.40 -15.53 11.98
N GLU A 93 -14.96 -14.62 12.78
CA GLU A 93 -14.59 -13.21 12.78
C GLU A 93 -13.16 -13.07 13.33
N VAL A 94 -12.21 -12.79 12.45
CA VAL A 94 -10.79 -12.83 12.81
C VAL A 94 -10.46 -11.67 13.76
N VAL A 95 -9.97 -12.03 14.95
CA VAL A 95 -9.66 -11.09 16.02
C VAL A 95 -8.35 -10.35 15.74
N PRO A 96 -8.29 -9.00 15.85
CA PRO A 96 -7.06 -8.24 15.74
C PRO A 96 -6.03 -8.68 16.78
N ARG A 97 -4.76 -8.73 16.39
CA ARG A 97 -3.67 -9.10 17.30
C ARG A 97 -3.39 -7.97 18.28
N VAL A 98 -3.07 -8.37 19.51
CA VAL A 98 -2.59 -7.47 20.55
C VAL A 98 -1.21 -6.92 20.15
N ASP A 99 -1.00 -5.61 20.31
CA ASP A 99 0.27 -4.94 20.02
C ASP A 99 1.45 -5.76 20.60
N PRO A 100 2.45 -6.16 19.78
CA PRO A 100 3.55 -7.03 20.25
C PRO A 100 4.36 -6.47 21.42
N LEU A 101 4.27 -5.17 21.72
CA LEU A 101 4.91 -4.55 22.87
C LEU A 101 4.11 -4.69 24.18
N CYS A 102 2.84 -5.10 24.12
CA CYS A 102 2.00 -5.39 25.27
C CYS A 102 2.32 -6.77 25.84
N THR A 103 3.38 -6.82 26.66
CA THR A 103 3.89 -8.05 27.27
C THR A 103 3.20 -8.33 28.61
N CYS A 104 2.25 -9.26 28.61
CA CYS A 104 1.49 -9.70 29.79
C CYS A 104 1.63 -11.20 30.05
N LYS A 105 1.36 -11.63 31.30
CA LYS A 105 1.33 -13.05 31.66
C LYS A 105 0.01 -13.69 31.19
N GLY A 106 0.09 -14.44 30.09
CA GLY A 106 -1.03 -15.19 29.51
C GLY A 106 -1.61 -14.54 28.24
N PRO A 107 -2.50 -15.24 27.53
CA PRO A 107 -3.07 -14.75 26.28
C PRO A 107 -4.04 -13.59 26.53
N LEU A 108 -3.83 -12.49 25.81
CA LEU A 108 -4.76 -11.37 25.70
C LEU A 108 -5.37 -11.36 24.31
N PHE A 109 -6.61 -10.91 24.20
CA PHE A 109 -7.34 -10.76 22.94
C PHE A 109 -7.91 -9.34 22.84
N VAL A 110 -8.06 -8.82 21.63
CA VAL A 110 -8.74 -7.54 21.42
C VAL A 110 -10.25 -7.73 21.60
N TYR A 111 -10.87 -6.89 22.42
CA TYR A 111 -12.30 -6.94 22.71
C TYR A 111 -13.14 -6.49 21.49
N SER A 112 -14.23 -7.20 21.21
CA SER A 112 -15.27 -6.84 20.25
C SER A 112 -16.65 -6.78 20.88
N ASN A 113 -17.55 -6.05 20.24
CA ASN A 113 -18.99 -6.17 20.41
C ASN A 113 -19.68 -6.27 19.04
N SER A 114 -21.01 -6.25 19.00
CA SER A 114 -21.83 -6.27 17.78
C SER A 114 -21.55 -5.15 16.78
N TYR A 115 -20.81 -4.11 17.17
CA TYR A 115 -20.39 -3.00 16.30
C TYR A 115 -18.93 -3.13 15.83
N GLY A 116 -18.21 -4.18 16.23
CA GLY A 116 -16.82 -4.48 15.84
C GLY A 116 -15.80 -4.35 16.98
N PHE A 117 -14.51 -4.45 16.61
CA PHE A 117 -13.39 -4.44 17.55
C PHE A 117 -13.04 -3.06 18.11
N TYR A 118 -12.71 -3.00 19.41
CA TYR A 118 -12.18 -1.82 20.10
C TYR A 118 -10.67 -1.68 19.85
N ASN A 119 -10.31 -1.44 18.59
CA ASN A 119 -8.94 -1.26 18.12
C ASN A 119 -8.87 -0.08 17.15
N VAL A 120 -7.87 0.80 17.31
CA VAL A 120 -7.69 1.94 16.43
C VAL A 120 -6.23 2.36 16.31
N MET A 121 -5.87 2.82 15.11
CA MET A 121 -4.63 3.53 14.82
C MET A 121 -4.96 4.95 14.35
N LEU A 122 -4.36 5.92 15.04
CA LEU A 122 -4.56 7.35 14.81
C LEU A 122 -3.24 8.01 14.42
N THR A 123 -3.29 8.99 13.53
CA THR A 123 -2.11 9.73 13.04
C THR A 123 -2.34 11.23 13.00
N GLN A 124 -1.25 12.00 13.13
CA GLN A 124 -1.29 13.45 13.07
C GLN A 124 0.05 14.00 12.56
N THR A 125 0.02 14.66 11.41
CA THR A 125 1.16 15.38 10.86
C THR A 125 0.86 16.87 10.70
N CYS A 126 1.85 17.73 10.98
CA CYS A 126 1.83 19.17 10.76
C CYS A 126 3.28 19.63 10.53
N LEU A 127 3.59 20.02 9.29
CA LEU A 127 4.95 20.41 8.87
C LEU A 127 5.46 21.65 9.61
N GLU A 128 4.61 22.68 9.75
CA GLU A 128 4.91 23.95 10.44
C GLU A 128 5.47 23.71 11.86
N LYS A 129 4.94 22.71 12.58
CA LYS A 129 5.25 22.44 13.98
C LYS A 129 6.17 21.21 14.19
N ASN A 130 6.75 20.65 13.11
CA ASN A 130 7.46 19.36 13.10
C ASN A 130 6.72 18.26 13.89
N VAL A 131 5.39 18.21 13.75
CA VAL A 131 4.56 17.16 14.34
C VAL A 131 4.41 16.04 13.32
N ASN A 132 4.77 14.82 13.71
CA ASN A 132 4.51 13.59 12.95
C ASN A 132 4.30 12.46 13.97
N LYS A 133 3.06 12.29 14.44
CA LYS A 133 2.72 11.49 15.62
C LYS A 133 1.76 10.36 15.26
N PHE A 134 1.93 9.22 15.94
CA PHE A 134 0.95 8.15 15.98
C PHE A 134 0.37 7.99 17.39
N TYR A 135 -0.84 7.45 17.48
CA TYR A 135 -1.49 7.03 18.72
C TYR A 135 -2.34 5.78 18.41
N THR A 136 -2.03 4.64 19.01
CA THR A 136 -2.84 3.42 18.89
C THR A 136 -3.48 3.08 20.23
N MET A 137 -4.69 2.52 20.19
CA MET A 137 -5.46 2.10 21.36
C MET A 137 -6.08 0.74 21.09
N GLN A 138 -6.01 -0.14 22.09
CA GLN A 138 -6.70 -1.44 22.08
C GLN A 138 -7.37 -1.63 23.44
N LEU A 139 -8.66 -1.98 23.44
CA LEU A 139 -9.30 -2.58 24.60
C LEU A 139 -9.05 -4.08 24.54
N LEU A 140 -8.41 -4.62 25.57
CA LEU A 140 -7.97 -6.00 25.66
C LEU A 140 -8.77 -6.74 26.72
N VAL A 141 -9.04 -8.02 26.48
CA VAL A 141 -9.68 -8.94 27.44
C VAL A 141 -8.77 -10.14 27.69
N LYS A 142 -8.72 -10.58 28.96
CA LYS A 142 -8.11 -11.84 29.39
C LYS A 142 -9.22 -12.84 29.75
N PRO A 143 -9.55 -13.81 28.89
CA PRO A 143 -10.76 -14.62 29.04
C PRO A 143 -10.86 -15.43 30.33
N HIS A 144 -9.74 -15.92 30.87
CA HIS A 144 -9.71 -16.74 32.08
C HIS A 144 -10.09 -15.96 33.35
N ASP A 145 -9.74 -14.67 33.40
CA ASP A 145 -9.88 -13.84 34.60
C ASP A 145 -10.99 -12.78 34.42
N CYS A 146 -11.77 -12.87 33.33
CA CYS A 146 -12.71 -11.85 32.83
C CYS A 146 -12.18 -10.41 32.90
N SER A 147 -10.86 -10.24 32.78
CA SER A 147 -10.18 -8.98 33.12
C SER A 147 -9.93 -8.12 31.89
N TYR A 148 -10.26 -6.83 31.98
CA TYR A 148 -10.16 -5.86 30.89
C TYR A 148 -9.00 -4.90 31.10
N TYR A 149 -8.31 -4.58 30.00
CA TYR A 149 -7.16 -3.66 30.00
C TYR A 149 -7.25 -2.67 28.84
N LEU A 150 -6.98 -1.39 29.10
CA LEU A 150 -6.76 -0.40 28.05
C LEU A 150 -5.28 -0.31 27.74
N TRP A 151 -4.88 -0.83 26.58
CA TRP A 151 -3.58 -0.57 25.99
C TRP A 151 -3.62 0.72 25.17
N CYS A 152 -2.61 1.57 25.33
CA CYS A 152 -2.37 2.74 24.49
C CYS A 152 -0.88 2.86 24.21
N ARG A 153 -0.49 3.17 22.96
CA ARG A 153 0.91 3.45 22.59
C ARG A 153 0.99 4.64 21.64
N TRP A 154 1.97 5.52 21.84
CA TRP A 154 2.10 6.77 21.10
C TRP A 154 3.54 7.26 20.99
N GLY A 155 3.82 8.08 19.98
CA GLY A 155 5.16 8.60 19.74
C GLY A 155 5.28 9.22 18.36
N ARG A 156 6.52 9.37 17.87
CA ARG A 156 6.77 9.77 16.47
C ARG A 156 6.55 8.59 15.52
N VAL A 157 6.05 8.85 14.31
CA VAL A 157 6.04 7.81 13.25
C VAL A 157 7.48 7.38 12.95
N GLY A 158 7.70 6.10 12.68
CA GLY A 158 9.01 5.42 12.69
C GLY A 158 9.49 4.90 14.05
N GLU A 159 9.22 5.60 15.16
CA GLU A 159 9.80 5.26 16.48
C GLU A 159 8.95 4.26 17.30
N LYS A 160 9.56 3.53 18.24
CA LYS A 160 8.86 2.59 19.15
C LYS A 160 7.70 3.25 19.91
N GLY A 161 7.93 4.46 20.40
CA GLY A 161 7.00 5.23 21.22
C GLY A 161 7.00 4.83 22.70
N VAL A 162 6.17 5.53 23.48
CA VAL A 162 5.83 5.25 24.88
C VAL A 162 4.47 4.55 24.92
N PHE A 163 4.25 3.67 25.89
CA PHE A 163 3.01 2.93 26.04
C PHE A 163 2.49 2.97 27.49
N SER A 164 1.20 2.71 27.65
CA SER A 164 0.53 2.50 28.93
C SER A 164 -0.43 1.31 28.82
N LEU A 165 -0.38 0.43 29.81
CA LEU A 165 -1.41 -0.59 30.03
C LEU A 165 -2.11 -0.27 31.35
N ILE A 166 -3.43 -0.13 31.34
CA ILE A 166 -4.23 0.14 32.54
C ILE A 166 -5.22 -1.01 32.71
N SER A 167 -5.22 -1.67 33.87
CA SER A 167 -6.19 -2.70 34.24
C SER A 167 -7.47 -2.07 34.80
N TYR A 168 -8.62 -2.66 34.48
CA TYR A 168 -9.92 -2.29 35.05
C TYR A 168 -10.60 -3.43 35.81
N GLY A 169 -9.91 -4.57 36.00
CA GLY A 169 -10.53 -5.77 36.55
C GLY A 169 -11.65 -6.27 35.64
N ASP A 170 -12.77 -6.66 36.23
CA ASP A 170 -13.99 -7.13 35.56
C ASP A 170 -14.91 -6.00 35.03
N ASP A 171 -14.59 -4.73 35.29
CA ASP A 171 -15.39 -3.57 34.87
C ASP A 171 -15.19 -3.20 33.39
N LEU A 172 -15.84 -3.99 32.53
CA LEU A 172 -15.94 -3.76 31.09
C LEU A 172 -16.49 -2.36 30.75
N PHE A 173 -17.53 -1.92 31.46
CA PHE A 173 -18.24 -0.68 31.15
C PHE A 173 -17.32 0.53 31.31
N LYS A 174 -16.60 0.62 32.43
CA LYS A 174 -15.59 1.67 32.68
C LYS A 174 -14.45 1.60 31.68
N ALA A 175 -14.00 0.41 31.30
CA ALA A 175 -12.96 0.24 30.29
C ALA A 175 -13.40 0.74 28.90
N GLN A 176 -14.65 0.46 28.49
CA GLN A 176 -15.26 1.01 27.27
C GLN A 176 -15.41 2.53 27.35
N VAL A 177 -16.01 3.06 28.42
CA VAL A 177 -16.20 4.52 28.60
C VAL A 177 -14.88 5.27 28.54
N LEU A 178 -13.80 4.74 29.14
CA LEU A 178 -12.48 5.37 29.10
C LEU A 178 -11.79 5.24 27.73
N PHE A 179 -11.99 4.13 27.00
CA PHE A 179 -11.58 4.03 25.59
C PHE A 179 -12.29 5.11 24.75
N GLU A 180 -13.61 5.22 24.85
CA GLU A 180 -14.40 6.16 24.05
C GLU A 180 -14.12 7.63 24.41
N LYS A 181 -13.94 7.94 25.71
CA LYS A 181 -13.50 9.25 26.19
C LYS A 181 -12.13 9.62 25.60
N ARG A 182 -11.14 8.73 25.71
CA ARG A 182 -9.79 8.98 25.17
C ARG A 182 -9.79 9.10 23.64
N PHE A 183 -10.59 8.30 22.93
CA PHE A 183 -10.80 8.46 21.49
C PHE A 183 -11.38 9.85 21.14
N PHE A 184 -12.41 10.29 21.86
CA PHE A 184 -13.03 11.61 21.66
C PHE A 184 -12.08 12.77 21.98
N GLU A 185 -11.26 12.68 23.03
CA GLU A 185 -10.24 13.68 23.36
C GLU A 185 -9.21 13.89 22.22
N LYS A 186 -8.75 12.78 21.60
CA LYS A 186 -7.74 12.80 20.53
C LYS A 186 -8.31 13.16 19.16
N THR A 187 -9.57 12.79 18.86
CA THR A 187 -10.16 12.92 17.51
C THR A 187 -11.31 13.91 17.40
N LYS A 188 -11.95 14.29 18.52
CA LYS A 188 -13.26 15.01 18.60
C LYS A 188 -14.44 14.27 17.93
N ASN A 189 -14.29 12.98 17.61
CA ASN A 189 -15.36 12.13 17.07
C ASN A 189 -15.87 11.16 18.15
N LYS A 190 -17.16 10.80 18.13
CA LYS A 190 -17.72 9.75 19.01
C LYS A 190 -17.39 8.37 18.44
N TRP A 191 -16.98 7.41 19.27
CA TRP A 191 -16.60 6.06 18.83
C TRP A 191 -17.73 5.31 18.11
N SER A 192 -18.97 5.44 18.60
CA SER A 192 -20.17 4.90 17.95
C SER A 192 -20.45 5.47 16.55
N LYS A 193 -19.90 6.65 16.21
CA LYS A 193 -20.02 7.29 14.89
C LYS A 193 -18.72 7.26 14.08
N ARG A 194 -17.77 6.37 14.41
CA ARG A 194 -16.45 6.29 13.74
C ARG A 194 -16.50 5.96 12.25
N CYS A 195 -17.58 5.35 11.74
CA CYS A 195 -17.77 5.12 10.30
C CYS A 195 -18.00 6.43 9.52
N SER A 196 -18.53 7.46 10.17
CA SER A 196 -18.70 8.82 9.63
C SER A 196 -17.67 9.78 10.23
N PHE A 197 -16.39 9.42 10.17
CA PHE A 197 -15.29 10.18 10.77
C PHE A 197 -15.02 11.51 10.05
N THR A 198 -14.96 12.61 10.80
CA THR A 198 -14.57 13.93 10.29
C THR A 198 -13.25 14.39 10.89
N LYS A 199 -12.31 14.80 10.04
CA LYS A 199 -11.00 15.32 10.50
C LYS A 199 -11.11 16.74 11.02
N TYR A 200 -10.83 16.95 12.30
CA TYR A 200 -10.71 18.28 12.90
C TYR A 200 -9.26 18.81 12.86
N SER A 201 -9.11 20.13 12.75
CA SER A 201 -7.80 20.80 12.82
C SER A 201 -7.13 20.57 14.19
N GLY A 202 -5.81 20.44 14.21
CA GLY A 202 -5.03 20.17 15.42
C GLY A 202 -5.30 18.82 16.12
N LYS A 203 -6.19 17.97 15.59
CA LYS A 203 -6.55 16.65 16.12
C LYS A 203 -6.04 15.51 15.25
N TYR A 204 -6.08 14.30 15.79
CA TYR A 204 -5.68 13.09 15.07
C TYR A 204 -6.72 12.71 14.00
N TYR A 205 -6.24 12.05 12.94
CA TYR A 205 -7.02 11.33 11.94
C TYR A 205 -7.08 9.83 12.31
N MET A 206 -8.14 9.14 11.92
CA MET A 206 -8.29 7.69 12.09
C MET A 206 -7.99 6.98 10.78
N LEU A 207 -7.01 6.07 10.78
CA LEU A 207 -6.67 5.28 9.61
C LEU A 207 -7.66 4.13 9.42
N LYS A 208 -8.09 3.92 8.18
CA LYS A 208 -8.90 2.77 7.77
C LYS A 208 -7.99 1.57 7.51
N MET A 209 -7.75 0.82 8.57
CA MET A 209 -6.92 -0.38 8.54
C MET A 209 -7.79 -1.63 8.47
N ASP A 210 -7.34 -2.63 7.71
CA ASP A 210 -7.85 -3.98 7.87
C ASP A 210 -7.14 -4.63 9.06
N TYR A 211 -7.94 -5.18 9.98
CA TYR A 211 -7.46 -5.87 11.17
C TYR A 211 -7.91 -7.34 11.20
N THR A 212 -8.56 -7.84 10.15
CA THR A 212 -9.09 -9.21 10.05
C THR A 212 -8.01 -10.27 9.78
N GLU A 213 -6.72 -9.97 10.05
CA GLU A 213 -5.60 -10.67 9.40
C GLU A 213 -4.45 -11.10 10.32
N GLU A 214 -4.55 -10.93 11.65
CA GLU A 214 -3.38 -11.17 12.53
C GLU A 214 -3.44 -12.42 13.41
N GLY A 215 -4.49 -13.23 13.26
CA GLY A 215 -4.55 -14.60 13.78
C GLY A 215 -3.83 -15.58 12.85
N THR A 216 -2.50 -15.67 12.97
CA THR A 216 -1.57 -16.61 12.28
C THR A 216 -1.08 -16.27 10.86
N GLU A 217 -1.78 -15.50 10.03
CA GLU A 217 -1.48 -15.56 8.59
C GLU A 217 -0.28 -14.76 8.06
N SER A 218 0.07 -13.56 8.54
CA SER A 218 1.27 -12.87 7.98
C SER A 218 2.60 -13.59 8.31
N GLU A 219 2.75 -14.09 9.55
CA GLU A 219 3.88 -14.94 9.93
C GLU A 219 3.83 -16.30 9.21
N ASN A 220 2.62 -16.83 8.92
CA ASN A 220 2.47 -18.01 8.05
C ASN A 220 2.69 -17.72 6.57
N ILE A 221 2.56 -16.48 6.06
CA ILE A 221 2.92 -16.15 4.67
C ILE A 221 4.43 -16.14 4.55
N GLU A 222 5.16 -15.49 5.47
CA GLU A 222 6.62 -15.54 5.45
C GLU A 222 7.15 -16.96 5.73
N LYS A 223 6.56 -17.72 6.65
CA LYS A 223 6.88 -19.16 6.82
C LYS A 223 6.49 -20.00 5.62
N ARG A 224 5.33 -19.81 4.99
CA ARG A 224 4.91 -20.60 3.82
C ARG A 224 5.63 -20.21 2.54
N VAL A 225 6.15 -18.99 2.43
CA VAL A 225 7.11 -18.60 1.38
C VAL A 225 8.46 -19.29 1.61
N VAL A 226 8.82 -19.59 2.87
CA VAL A 226 9.95 -20.48 3.20
C VAL A 226 9.60 -21.96 2.97
N ASP A 227 8.38 -22.42 3.29
CA ASP A 227 7.93 -23.79 2.99
C ASP A 227 7.76 -24.03 1.48
N LEU A 228 7.52 -22.98 0.70
CA LEU A 228 7.57 -22.90 -0.77
C LEU A 228 8.94 -23.35 -1.33
N ALA A 229 10.00 -23.09 -0.57
CA ALA A 229 11.36 -23.55 -0.88
C ALA A 229 11.66 -24.95 -0.35
N ASN A 230 10.86 -25.44 0.61
CA ASN A 230 11.01 -26.77 1.23
C ASN A 230 10.20 -27.88 0.50
N ASP A 231 9.45 -27.54 -0.56
CA ASP A 231 8.85 -28.43 -1.57
C ASP A 231 8.08 -29.66 -1.00
N THR A 232 7.41 -29.50 0.15
CA THR A 232 6.66 -30.59 0.82
C THR A 232 5.48 -31.13 0.01
N VAL A 233 4.99 -30.35 -0.96
CA VAL A 233 4.11 -30.77 -2.05
C VAL A 233 4.75 -30.28 -3.35
N LYS A 234 5.11 -31.20 -4.25
CA LYS A 234 5.80 -30.84 -5.50
C LYS A 234 4.88 -30.01 -6.42
N SER A 235 5.35 -28.83 -6.82
CA SER A 235 4.70 -27.99 -7.85
C SER A 235 4.56 -28.72 -9.19
N ARG A 236 3.45 -28.48 -9.89
CA ARG A 236 3.20 -28.98 -11.26
C ARG A 236 3.58 -27.98 -12.36
N LEU A 237 4.10 -26.80 -12.00
CA LEU A 237 4.51 -25.78 -12.96
C LEU A 237 5.82 -26.16 -13.67
N GLU A 238 5.94 -25.77 -14.94
CA GLU A 238 7.21 -25.75 -15.67
C GLU A 238 8.31 -25.04 -14.86
N PRO A 239 9.58 -25.48 -14.87
CA PRO A 239 10.63 -24.91 -14.01
C PRO A 239 10.82 -23.39 -14.17
N SER A 240 10.73 -22.88 -15.40
CA SER A 240 10.83 -21.44 -15.68
C SER A 240 9.60 -20.66 -15.24
N VAL A 241 8.39 -21.24 -15.34
CA VAL A 241 7.16 -20.66 -14.79
C VAL A 241 7.18 -20.68 -13.26
N LYS A 242 7.65 -21.77 -12.62
CA LYS A 242 7.86 -21.82 -11.15
C LYS A 242 8.80 -20.69 -10.71
N ALA A 243 9.94 -20.53 -11.39
CA ALA A 243 10.91 -19.46 -11.10
C ALA A 243 10.33 -18.05 -11.33
N LEU A 244 9.52 -17.86 -12.39
CA LEU A 244 8.81 -16.60 -12.64
C LEU A 244 7.78 -16.29 -11.53
N MET A 245 6.99 -17.27 -11.11
CA MET A 245 6.01 -17.08 -10.04
C MET A 245 6.71 -16.71 -8.72
N THR A 246 7.81 -17.40 -8.38
CA THR A 246 8.64 -17.05 -7.21
C THR A 246 9.19 -15.62 -7.29
N PHE A 247 9.60 -15.16 -8.47
CA PHE A 247 10.11 -13.80 -8.68
C PHE A 247 9.02 -12.73 -8.52
N ILE A 248 7.79 -12.99 -8.99
CA ILE A 248 6.64 -12.07 -8.86
C ILE A 248 6.08 -12.07 -7.43
N SER A 249 6.16 -13.20 -6.71
CA SER A 249 5.61 -13.35 -5.36
C SER A 249 6.58 -13.01 -4.22
N ASP A 250 7.73 -12.37 -4.48
CA ASP A 250 8.72 -12.07 -3.43
C ASP A 250 8.29 -10.88 -2.55
N VAL A 251 7.52 -11.18 -1.51
CA VAL A 251 7.04 -10.23 -0.50
C VAL A 251 8.18 -9.47 0.20
N LYS A 252 9.42 -9.98 0.25
CA LYS A 252 10.54 -9.28 0.90
C LYS A 252 11.06 -8.14 0.03
N GLU A 253 11.08 -8.31 -1.28
CA GLU A 253 11.43 -7.21 -2.19
C GLU A 253 10.29 -6.17 -2.26
N LEU A 254 9.02 -6.60 -2.19
CA LEU A 254 7.87 -5.71 -1.96
C LEU A 254 8.06 -4.83 -0.70
N GLN A 255 8.45 -5.45 0.41
CA GLN A 255 8.73 -4.75 1.67
C GLN A 255 9.86 -3.72 1.51
N LYS A 256 10.95 -4.11 0.85
CA LYS A 256 12.13 -3.26 0.66
C LYS A 256 11.86 -2.01 -0.18
N ILE A 257 11.05 -2.10 -1.23
CA ILE A 257 10.63 -0.94 -2.06
C ILE A 257 9.94 0.12 -1.19
N VAL A 258 9.00 -0.30 -0.34
CA VAL A 258 8.20 0.61 0.49
C VAL A 258 9.03 1.19 1.67
N ILE A 259 9.97 0.42 2.22
CA ILE A 259 10.95 0.93 3.20
C ILE A 259 11.85 2.02 2.59
N ASP A 260 12.37 1.80 1.38
CA ASP A 260 13.21 2.77 0.66
C ASP A 260 12.45 4.08 0.36
N MET A 261 11.11 4.03 0.27
CA MET A 261 10.23 5.20 0.16
C MET A 261 9.86 5.85 1.51
N LYS A 262 10.60 5.56 2.60
CA LYS A 262 10.44 6.14 3.95
C LYS A 262 9.11 5.82 4.66
N PHE A 263 8.41 4.76 4.27
CA PHE A 263 7.15 4.36 4.94
C PHE A 263 7.40 3.55 6.23
N ASP A 264 6.52 3.69 7.24
CA ASP A 264 6.63 2.99 8.54
C ASP A 264 6.01 1.58 8.50
N VAL A 265 6.73 0.63 7.86
CA VAL A 265 6.32 -0.79 7.79
C VAL A 265 6.19 -1.47 9.16
N VAL A 266 6.85 -0.95 10.20
CA VAL A 266 6.86 -1.54 11.55
C VAL A 266 5.53 -1.29 12.26
N LYS A 267 4.92 -0.12 12.04
CA LYS A 267 3.57 0.16 12.54
C LYS A 267 2.47 -0.26 11.56
N MET A 268 2.78 -0.21 10.27
CA MET A 268 1.84 -0.46 9.19
C MET A 268 2.40 -1.55 8.27
N PRO A 269 2.34 -2.83 8.68
CA PRO A 269 2.66 -3.92 7.77
C PRO A 269 1.71 -3.88 6.56
N LEU A 270 2.29 -4.15 5.39
CA LEU A 270 1.86 -3.57 4.12
C LEU A 270 0.45 -3.98 3.66
N GLY A 271 -0.03 -5.15 4.08
CA GLY A 271 -1.38 -5.64 3.77
C GLY A 271 -2.51 -4.98 4.54
N LYS A 272 -2.23 -4.19 5.61
CA LYS A 272 -3.29 -3.64 6.47
C LYS A 272 -3.89 -2.32 5.98
N LEU A 273 -3.32 -1.68 4.94
CA LEU A 273 -3.90 -0.48 4.36
C LEU A 273 -5.09 -0.85 3.48
N THR A 274 -6.31 -0.48 3.88
CA THR A 274 -7.49 -0.74 3.03
C THR A 274 -7.41 0.02 1.70
N LYS A 275 -8.06 -0.53 0.66
CA LYS A 275 -8.29 0.17 -0.63
C LYS A 275 -8.91 1.55 -0.43
N GLU A 276 -9.72 1.75 0.61
CA GLU A 276 -10.27 3.06 0.95
C GLU A 276 -9.19 4.03 1.45
N GLN A 277 -8.28 3.59 2.33
CA GLN A 277 -7.20 4.43 2.84
C GLN A 277 -6.24 4.87 1.72
N ILE A 278 -5.90 3.96 0.80
CA ILE A 278 -5.07 4.28 -0.38
C ILE A 278 -5.78 5.33 -1.26
N ARG A 279 -7.09 5.21 -1.46
CA ARG A 279 -7.90 6.21 -2.19
C ARG A 279 -7.96 7.58 -1.50
N GLU A 280 -8.02 7.64 -0.17
CA GLU A 280 -7.88 8.92 0.55
C GLU A 280 -6.47 9.50 0.39
N GLY A 281 -5.43 8.66 0.37
CA GLY A 281 -4.05 9.06 0.08
C GLY A 281 -3.90 9.74 -1.28
N TYR A 282 -4.48 9.15 -2.33
CA TYR A 282 -4.52 9.76 -3.66
C TYR A 282 -5.23 11.13 -3.67
N LYS A 283 -6.38 11.26 -2.99
CA LYS A 283 -7.09 12.56 -2.88
C LYS A 283 -6.25 13.63 -2.17
N ALA A 284 -5.52 13.25 -1.11
CA ALA A 284 -4.64 14.18 -0.42
C ALA A 284 -3.46 14.60 -1.31
N LEU A 285 -2.89 13.67 -2.09
CA LEU A 285 -1.83 13.97 -3.05
C LEU A 285 -2.32 14.88 -4.21
N CYS A 286 -3.58 14.72 -4.66
CA CYS A 286 -4.20 15.65 -5.62
C CYS A 286 -4.27 17.10 -5.11
N LYS A 287 -4.45 17.30 -3.80
CA LYS A 287 -4.41 18.65 -3.20
C LYS A 287 -3.02 19.25 -3.26
N VAL A 288 -1.99 18.46 -2.96
CA VAL A 288 -0.58 18.85 -3.08
C VAL A 288 -0.25 19.25 -4.52
N GLU A 289 -0.62 18.41 -5.49
CA GLU A 289 -0.52 18.71 -6.92
C GLU A 289 -1.22 20.03 -7.28
N ALA A 290 -2.45 20.25 -6.80
CA ALA A 290 -3.22 21.45 -7.11
C ALA A 290 -2.57 22.72 -6.54
N CYS A 291 -1.96 22.65 -5.34
CA CYS A 291 -1.19 23.75 -4.76
C CYS A 291 0.07 24.07 -5.57
N ILE A 292 0.82 23.06 -6.01
CA ILE A 292 2.01 23.23 -6.86
C ILE A 292 1.61 23.85 -8.20
N ASN A 293 0.61 23.29 -8.89
CA ASN A 293 0.17 23.76 -10.21
C ASN A 293 -0.40 25.19 -10.19
N LYS A 294 -0.93 25.65 -9.06
CA LYS A 294 -1.47 27.03 -8.89
C LYS A 294 -0.45 28.03 -8.36
N ASN A 295 0.77 27.59 -8.00
CA ASN A 295 1.72 28.38 -7.20
C ASN A 295 1.07 28.95 -5.93
N SER A 296 0.30 28.12 -5.22
CA SER A 296 -0.32 28.46 -3.94
C SER A 296 0.71 28.89 -2.89
N SER A 297 0.24 29.56 -1.83
CA SER A 297 1.11 29.99 -0.73
C SER A 297 1.83 28.81 -0.07
N GLN A 298 3.02 29.06 0.46
CA GLN A 298 3.80 28.03 1.16
C GLN A 298 3.03 27.38 2.32
N LYS A 299 2.14 28.14 2.97
CA LYS A 299 1.26 27.63 4.04
C LYS A 299 0.24 26.62 3.51
N GLU A 300 -0.49 26.95 2.44
CA GLU A 300 -1.44 26.02 1.82
C GLU A 300 -0.74 24.73 1.35
N LEU A 301 0.45 24.85 0.79
CA LEU A 301 1.25 23.69 0.38
C LEU A 301 1.71 22.84 1.58
N MET A 302 2.15 23.48 2.68
CA MET A 302 2.49 22.78 3.93
C MET A 302 1.27 22.08 4.55
N ASP A 303 0.09 22.69 4.50
CA ASP A 303 -1.16 22.10 5.00
C ASP A 303 -1.60 20.90 4.14
N ALA A 304 -1.53 21.02 2.81
CA ALA A 304 -1.80 19.90 1.89
C ALA A 304 -0.81 18.72 2.09
N CYS A 305 0.49 19.01 2.25
CA CYS A 305 1.48 17.97 2.58
C CYS A 305 1.23 17.36 3.97
N SER A 306 0.83 18.18 4.94
CA SER A 306 0.47 17.70 6.28
C SER A 306 -0.76 16.78 6.25
N GLU A 307 -1.74 17.05 5.39
CA GLU A 307 -2.88 16.15 5.14
C GLU A 307 -2.41 14.83 4.52
N PHE A 308 -1.60 14.88 3.47
CA PHE A 308 -1.04 13.68 2.82
C PHE A 308 -0.29 12.78 3.81
N TYR A 309 0.69 13.31 4.56
CA TYR A 309 1.43 12.52 5.55
C TYR A 309 0.64 12.14 6.81
N THR A 310 -0.52 12.78 7.05
CA THR A 310 -1.46 12.30 8.07
C THR A 310 -2.22 11.07 7.55
N CYS A 311 -2.59 11.09 6.27
CA CYS A 311 -3.32 10.03 5.58
C CYS A 311 -2.45 8.80 5.26
N ILE A 312 -1.19 9.02 4.89
CA ILE A 312 -0.19 8.01 4.51
C ILE A 312 1.05 8.23 5.39
N PRO A 313 1.21 7.50 6.50
CA PRO A 313 2.23 7.81 7.51
C PRO A 313 3.66 7.49 7.05
N HIS A 314 4.51 8.51 7.05
CA HIS A 314 5.93 8.39 6.70
C HIS A 314 6.82 8.54 7.93
N SER A 315 7.91 7.78 7.97
CA SER A 315 8.97 7.89 8.96
C SER A 315 9.95 9.00 8.56
N PHE A 316 10.10 10.00 9.43
CA PHE A 316 11.08 11.08 9.26
C PHE A 316 11.97 11.17 10.50
N PRO A 317 13.31 11.31 10.36
CA PRO A 317 14.23 11.47 11.49
C PRO A 317 13.77 12.54 12.48
N ARG A 318 14.01 12.36 13.77
CA ARG A 318 13.46 13.23 14.82
C ARG A 318 13.89 14.70 14.71
N LEU A 319 15.13 14.93 14.26
CA LEU A 319 15.71 16.26 14.04
C LEU A 319 15.23 16.93 12.73
N GLN A 320 14.62 16.18 11.81
CA GLN A 320 14.17 16.68 10.51
C GLN A 320 12.66 16.93 10.55
N ARG A 321 12.20 18.05 9.99
CA ARG A 321 10.76 18.22 9.69
C ARG A 321 10.34 17.24 8.58
N PRO A 322 9.07 16.78 8.52
CA PRO A 322 8.56 16.09 7.35
C PRO A 322 8.84 16.87 6.07
N GLU A 323 9.23 16.18 5.01
CA GLU A 323 9.73 16.79 3.77
C GLU A 323 8.60 17.47 3.00
N LEU A 324 8.79 18.71 2.56
CA LEU A 324 7.77 19.44 1.81
C LEU A 324 7.79 18.95 0.36
N ILE A 325 6.66 18.49 -0.15
CA ILE A 325 6.52 18.08 -1.56
C ILE A 325 6.33 19.38 -2.36
N GLN A 326 7.32 19.76 -3.18
CA GLN A 326 7.33 21.04 -3.90
C GLN A 326 7.39 20.89 -5.42
N THR A 327 7.80 19.72 -5.90
CA THR A 327 8.04 19.44 -7.31
C THR A 327 7.12 18.35 -7.86
N ASN A 328 6.92 18.38 -9.18
CA ASN A 328 6.17 17.33 -9.88
C ASN A 328 6.89 15.97 -9.83
N GLU A 329 8.21 15.95 -9.61
CA GLU A 329 8.98 14.72 -9.42
C GLU A 329 8.65 14.06 -8.09
N GLU A 330 8.60 14.82 -7.00
CA GLU A 330 8.21 14.33 -5.67
C GLU A 330 6.76 13.84 -5.65
N VAL A 331 5.85 14.55 -6.33
CA VAL A 331 4.46 14.06 -6.53
C VAL A 331 4.46 12.71 -7.25
N ARG A 332 5.27 12.54 -8.32
CA ARG A 332 5.37 11.27 -9.04
C ARG A 332 5.95 10.15 -8.16
N MET A 333 6.94 10.45 -7.30
CA MET A 333 7.47 9.48 -6.34
C MET A 333 6.40 9.03 -5.33
N MET A 334 5.61 9.96 -4.79
CA MET A 334 4.51 9.64 -3.87
C MET A 334 3.35 8.90 -4.56
N MET A 335 3.13 9.15 -5.85
CA MET A 335 2.15 8.40 -6.64
C MET A 335 2.58 6.94 -6.81
N ARG A 336 3.86 6.69 -7.16
CA ARG A 336 4.44 5.33 -7.25
C ARG A 336 4.35 4.55 -5.94
N LEU A 337 4.47 5.23 -4.79
CA LEU A 337 4.27 4.62 -3.47
C LEU A 337 2.82 4.12 -3.29
N LEU A 338 1.83 4.92 -3.68
CA LEU A 338 0.41 4.55 -3.61
C LEU A 338 0.04 3.43 -4.59
N GLU A 339 0.62 3.43 -5.79
CA GLU A 339 0.51 2.34 -6.76
C GLU A 339 1.08 1.03 -6.19
N ALA A 340 2.28 1.09 -5.59
CA ALA A 340 2.89 -0.06 -4.93
C ALA A 340 2.04 -0.61 -3.78
N PHE A 341 1.37 0.22 -2.97
CA PHE A 341 0.44 -0.29 -1.95
C PHE A 341 -0.75 -1.05 -2.53
N GLU A 342 -1.34 -0.55 -3.63
CA GLU A 342 -2.49 -1.20 -4.27
C GLU A 342 -2.09 -2.54 -4.90
N ASP A 343 -0.91 -2.62 -5.51
CA ASP A 343 -0.39 -3.85 -6.09
C ASP A 343 0.08 -4.86 -5.02
N ILE A 344 0.63 -4.41 -3.89
CA ILE A 344 0.96 -5.27 -2.74
C ILE A 344 -0.30 -5.83 -2.08
N GLU A 345 -1.33 -5.01 -1.84
CA GLU A 345 -2.61 -5.51 -1.33
C GLU A 345 -3.21 -6.53 -2.31
N THR A 346 -3.15 -6.26 -3.61
CA THR A 346 -3.65 -7.17 -4.64
C THR A 346 -2.89 -8.50 -4.58
N ALA A 347 -1.55 -8.47 -4.52
CA ALA A 347 -0.72 -9.66 -4.44
C ALA A 347 -1.01 -10.48 -3.17
N LEU A 348 -1.16 -9.82 -2.02
CA LEU A 348 -1.51 -10.49 -0.75
C LEU A 348 -2.91 -11.09 -0.79
N SER A 349 -3.90 -10.41 -1.37
CA SER A 349 -5.25 -10.93 -1.53
C SER A 349 -5.27 -12.17 -2.44
N LEU A 350 -4.54 -12.15 -3.57
CA LEU A 350 -4.36 -13.31 -4.47
C LEU A 350 -3.62 -14.50 -3.83
N LEU A 351 -2.80 -14.26 -2.80
CA LEU A 351 -2.14 -15.31 -2.02
C LEU A 351 -3.03 -15.86 -0.88
N LYS A 352 -4.05 -15.11 -0.45
CA LYS A 352 -4.96 -15.49 0.65
C LYS A 352 -6.13 -16.36 0.19
N GLU A 353 -6.74 -16.05 -0.96
CA GLU A 353 -7.96 -16.71 -1.45
C GLU A 353 -7.85 -18.24 -1.48
N ASP A 354 -6.65 -18.78 -1.72
CA ASP A 354 -6.39 -20.22 -1.87
C ASP A 354 -5.75 -20.92 -0.65
N ILE A 355 -5.67 -20.27 0.52
CA ILE A 355 -5.06 -20.85 1.74
C ILE A 355 -5.75 -22.14 2.22
N GLN A 356 -7.03 -22.33 1.88
CA GLN A 356 -7.82 -23.49 2.33
C GLN A 356 -7.49 -24.80 1.60
N ASN A 357 -6.87 -24.76 0.42
CA ASN A 357 -6.55 -25.98 -0.33
C ASN A 357 -5.16 -26.54 0.04
N ARG A 358 -5.13 -27.47 1.00
CA ARG A 358 -3.88 -28.13 1.45
C ARG A 358 -3.29 -29.15 0.48
N TYR A 359 -3.96 -29.45 -0.63
CA TYR A 359 -3.57 -30.52 -1.58
C TYR A 359 -2.87 -30.00 -2.84
N THR A 360 -2.71 -28.69 -2.99
CA THR A 360 -2.05 -28.05 -4.12
C THR A 360 -0.88 -27.19 -3.64
N HIS A 361 0.18 -27.14 -4.45
CA HIS A 361 1.35 -26.34 -4.12
C HIS A 361 1.02 -24.84 -4.23
N PRO A 362 1.42 -23.96 -3.29
CA PRO A 362 0.90 -22.59 -3.25
C PRO A 362 1.26 -21.71 -4.46
N LEU A 363 2.39 -21.95 -5.14
CA LEU A 363 2.68 -21.26 -6.41
C LEU A 363 1.73 -21.67 -7.54
N ASP A 364 1.21 -22.90 -7.52
CA ASP A 364 0.27 -23.40 -8.52
C ASP A 364 -1.10 -22.73 -8.33
N ASN A 365 -1.48 -22.47 -7.08
CA ASN A 365 -2.67 -21.69 -6.73
C ASN A 365 -2.49 -20.23 -7.12
N PHE A 366 -1.40 -19.58 -6.71
CA PHE A 366 -1.08 -18.20 -7.09
C PHE A 366 -1.05 -18.01 -8.62
N TYR A 367 -0.43 -18.93 -9.35
CA TYR A 367 -0.46 -18.97 -10.81
C TYR A 367 -1.90 -19.05 -11.36
N SER A 368 -2.74 -19.89 -10.76
CA SER A 368 -4.15 -20.03 -11.14
C SER A 368 -4.95 -18.76 -10.88
N SER A 369 -4.71 -18.07 -9.76
CA SER A 369 -5.42 -16.83 -9.39
C SER A 369 -5.02 -15.61 -10.22
N LEU A 370 -3.87 -15.65 -10.91
CA LEU A 370 -3.56 -14.70 -12.00
C LEU A 370 -4.52 -14.83 -13.21
N GLY A 371 -5.16 -15.99 -13.42
CA GLY A 371 -6.09 -16.21 -14.53
C GLY A 371 -5.45 -16.01 -15.91
N CYS A 372 -4.21 -16.47 -16.08
CA CYS A 372 -3.41 -16.34 -17.30
C CYS A 372 -2.71 -17.66 -17.63
N ASP A 373 -2.84 -18.13 -18.87
CA ASP A 373 -2.00 -19.22 -19.38
C ASP A 373 -0.62 -18.62 -19.74
N ILE A 374 0.47 -19.14 -19.18
CA ILE A 374 1.83 -18.62 -19.38
C ILE A 374 2.73 -19.80 -19.75
N SER A 375 3.46 -19.67 -20.85
CA SER A 375 4.41 -20.69 -21.34
C SER A 375 5.68 -20.01 -21.82
N GLU A 376 6.84 -20.59 -21.56
CA GLU A 376 8.11 -20.11 -22.13
C GLU A 376 8.16 -20.38 -23.64
N LEU A 377 8.77 -19.47 -24.41
CA LEU A 377 9.07 -19.69 -25.82
C LEU A 377 10.37 -20.48 -25.96
N ASP A 378 10.41 -21.45 -26.85
CA ASP A 378 11.60 -22.24 -27.15
C ASP A 378 12.20 -21.91 -28.53
N GLY A 379 13.25 -22.64 -28.94
CA GLY A 379 13.93 -22.42 -30.22
C GLY A 379 13.08 -22.73 -31.47
N SER A 380 11.90 -23.33 -31.33
CA SER A 380 10.93 -23.56 -32.41
C SER A 380 9.96 -22.39 -32.62
N ASP A 381 9.82 -21.50 -31.63
CA ASP A 381 8.98 -20.32 -31.73
C ASP A 381 9.62 -19.25 -32.63
N SER A 382 9.06 -19.06 -33.83
CA SER A 382 9.49 -18.01 -34.77
C SER A 382 9.46 -16.58 -34.20
N ASP A 383 8.73 -16.37 -33.11
CA ASP A 383 8.53 -15.05 -32.50
C ASP A 383 9.68 -14.72 -31.53
N LEU A 384 10.36 -15.73 -30.98
CA LEU A 384 11.52 -15.58 -30.09
C LEU A 384 12.69 -14.81 -30.72
N PRO A 385 13.23 -15.16 -31.90
CA PRO A 385 14.35 -14.42 -32.51
C PRO A 385 13.97 -12.97 -32.85
N LEU A 386 12.71 -12.70 -33.22
CA LEU A 386 12.23 -11.34 -33.47
C LEU A 386 12.21 -10.50 -32.18
N ILE A 387 11.75 -11.07 -31.07
CA ILE A 387 11.75 -10.42 -29.76
C ILE A 387 13.19 -10.15 -29.29
N LEU A 388 14.10 -11.11 -29.44
CA LEU A 388 15.53 -10.92 -29.11
C LEU A 388 16.17 -9.82 -29.97
N GLN A 389 15.88 -9.79 -31.27
CA GLN A 389 16.35 -8.74 -32.18
C GLN A 389 15.80 -7.36 -31.82
N ALA A 390 14.50 -7.26 -31.51
CA ALA A 390 13.88 -6.02 -31.07
C ALA A 390 14.49 -5.51 -29.75
N VAL A 391 14.77 -6.39 -28.78
CA VAL A 391 15.46 -6.00 -27.53
C VAL A 391 16.88 -5.48 -27.83
N ALA A 392 17.63 -6.15 -28.71
CA ALA A 392 19.00 -5.76 -29.05
C ALA A 392 19.08 -4.44 -29.84
N ASN A 393 18.18 -4.22 -30.80
CA ASN A 393 18.24 -3.06 -31.70
C ASN A 393 17.53 -1.81 -31.16
N THR A 394 16.59 -1.95 -30.22
CA THR A 394 15.82 -0.81 -29.66
C THR A 394 16.32 -0.34 -28.28
N GLN A 395 17.56 -0.70 -27.90
CA GLN A 395 18.22 -0.07 -26.75
C GLN A 395 18.67 1.35 -27.11
N GLY A 396 18.26 2.33 -26.30
CA GLY A 396 18.44 3.76 -26.53
C GLY A 396 19.85 4.24 -26.25
N GLU A 397 20.41 5.01 -27.18
CA GLU A 397 21.78 5.54 -27.09
C GLU A 397 22.05 6.43 -25.87
N THR A 398 21.03 7.03 -25.25
CA THR A 398 21.18 7.81 -24.01
C THR A 398 21.04 6.96 -22.75
N HIS A 399 20.58 5.71 -22.87
CA HIS A 399 20.41 4.75 -21.76
C HIS A 399 21.66 3.84 -21.66
N THR A 400 22.82 4.46 -21.47
CA THR A 400 24.14 3.78 -21.45
C THR A 400 24.49 3.13 -20.11
N SER A 401 23.70 3.36 -19.06
CA SER A 401 24.04 2.93 -17.70
C SER A 401 23.95 1.43 -17.45
N TYR A 402 23.36 0.67 -18.38
CA TYR A 402 23.24 -0.79 -18.35
C TYR A 402 23.08 -1.37 -19.76
N ARG A 403 23.22 -2.70 -19.88
CA ARG A 403 22.74 -3.47 -21.04
C ARG A 403 21.67 -4.46 -20.60
N LEU A 404 20.66 -4.68 -21.44
CA LEU A 404 19.64 -5.70 -21.20
C LEU A 404 20.13 -7.07 -21.70
N VAL A 405 20.05 -8.08 -20.85
CA VAL A 405 20.32 -9.48 -21.19
C VAL A 405 19.04 -10.28 -20.95
N VAL A 406 18.36 -10.70 -22.04
CA VAL A 406 17.15 -11.52 -21.94
C VAL A 406 17.50 -12.85 -21.26
N GLN A 407 16.72 -13.25 -20.27
CA GLN A 407 16.82 -14.53 -19.56
C GLN A 407 15.79 -15.52 -20.08
N ASN A 408 14.53 -15.09 -20.15
CA ASN A 408 13.39 -15.90 -20.60
C ASN A 408 12.40 -15.01 -21.35
N VAL A 409 11.71 -15.57 -22.34
CA VAL A 409 10.54 -14.93 -22.98
C VAL A 409 9.35 -15.85 -22.79
N PHE A 410 8.29 -15.34 -22.18
CA PHE A 410 7.06 -16.08 -21.96
C PHE A 410 5.96 -15.53 -22.86
N LYS A 411 5.21 -16.41 -23.50
CA LYS A 411 3.91 -16.11 -24.10
C LYS A 411 2.87 -16.01 -22.99
N VAL A 412 2.01 -15.00 -23.05
CA VAL A 412 0.95 -14.78 -22.07
C VAL A 412 -0.40 -14.78 -22.79
N HIS A 413 -1.33 -15.59 -22.30
CA HIS A 413 -2.71 -15.62 -22.79
C HIS A 413 -3.70 -15.45 -21.63
N LYS A 414 -4.33 -14.29 -21.57
CA LYS A 414 -5.38 -13.99 -20.58
C LYS A 414 -6.77 -14.16 -21.21
N LYS A 415 -7.44 -15.28 -20.91
CA LYS A 415 -8.76 -15.63 -21.46
C LYS A 415 -9.84 -14.55 -21.24
N SER A 416 -9.76 -13.80 -20.14
CA SER A 416 -10.70 -12.71 -19.80
C SER A 416 -10.38 -11.36 -20.44
N GLN A 417 -9.23 -11.20 -21.13
CA GLN A 417 -8.82 -9.92 -21.69
C GLN A 417 -9.58 -9.60 -22.98
N LYS A 418 -10.47 -8.60 -22.89
CA LYS A 418 -11.16 -8.03 -24.06
C LYS A 418 -10.19 -7.17 -24.85
N PHE A 419 -10.12 -7.39 -26.17
CA PHE A 419 -9.32 -6.58 -27.09
C PHE A 419 -10.22 -5.93 -28.15
N SER A 420 -10.17 -4.60 -28.23
CA SER A 420 -10.94 -3.78 -29.16
C SER A 420 -10.02 -3.33 -30.29
N SER A 421 -10.17 -3.94 -31.46
CA SER A 421 -9.43 -3.57 -32.67
C SER A 421 -10.01 -2.30 -33.31
N VAL A 422 -9.20 -1.24 -33.36
CA VAL A 422 -9.47 0.04 -34.05
C VAL A 422 -8.47 0.32 -35.17
N GLY A 423 -7.66 -0.69 -35.56
CA GLY A 423 -6.63 -0.59 -36.61
C GLY A 423 -5.28 -0.08 -36.10
N ASN A 424 -4.27 -0.01 -36.99
CA ASN A 424 -2.88 0.38 -36.67
C ASN A 424 -2.32 -0.41 -35.47
N HIS A 425 -2.19 -1.73 -35.62
CA HIS A 425 -1.73 -2.63 -34.55
C HIS A 425 -0.20 -2.61 -34.47
N ARG A 426 0.33 -2.37 -33.27
CA ARG A 426 1.77 -2.41 -33.01
C ARG A 426 2.08 -3.28 -31.80
N MET A 427 3.20 -3.98 -31.85
CA MET A 427 3.82 -4.60 -30.68
C MET A 427 4.70 -3.56 -30.00
N LEU A 428 4.35 -3.16 -28.78
CA LEU A 428 5.01 -2.09 -28.05
C LEU A 428 5.38 -2.51 -26.63
N TRP A 429 6.49 -1.95 -26.13
CA TRP A 429 7.06 -2.25 -24.83
C TRP A 429 6.37 -1.49 -23.71
N HIS A 430 6.00 -2.19 -22.64
CA HIS A 430 5.60 -1.61 -21.37
C HIS A 430 6.47 -2.16 -20.24
N GLY A 431 6.98 -1.29 -19.36
CA GLY A 431 7.82 -1.68 -18.24
C GLY A 431 7.22 -1.19 -16.94
N SER A 432 7.37 -1.99 -15.89
CA SER A 432 6.89 -1.71 -14.54
C SER A 432 7.80 -2.41 -13.53
N GLN A 433 7.65 -2.07 -12.25
CA GLN A 433 8.36 -2.77 -11.18
C GLN A 433 7.86 -4.21 -11.06
N ALA A 434 8.75 -5.16 -10.73
CA ALA A 434 8.40 -6.58 -10.59
C ALA A 434 7.20 -6.81 -9.64
N SER A 435 7.12 -6.00 -8.58
CA SER A 435 6.01 -5.92 -7.62
C SER A 435 4.63 -5.82 -8.26
N ASN A 436 4.53 -5.11 -9.38
CA ASN A 436 3.27 -4.73 -9.98
C ASN A 436 2.74 -5.84 -10.91
N PHE A 437 3.56 -6.84 -11.26
CA PHE A 437 3.18 -7.89 -12.22
C PHE A 437 2.11 -8.84 -11.68
N ALA A 438 1.99 -9.03 -10.36
CA ALA A 438 0.86 -9.77 -9.78
C ALA A 438 -0.48 -9.07 -10.12
N GLY A 439 -0.54 -7.75 -9.94
CA GLY A 439 -1.70 -6.91 -10.31
C GLY A 439 -1.92 -6.84 -11.82
N ILE A 440 -0.87 -6.62 -12.61
CA ILE A 440 -0.97 -6.50 -14.07
C ILE A 440 -1.38 -7.82 -14.73
N LEU A 441 -0.89 -8.97 -14.27
CA LEU A 441 -1.28 -10.27 -14.82
C LEU A 441 -2.70 -10.66 -14.38
N SER A 442 -3.09 -10.42 -13.12
CA SER A 442 -4.44 -10.73 -12.63
C SER A 442 -5.54 -9.83 -13.20
N GLN A 443 -5.33 -8.51 -13.21
CA GLN A 443 -6.34 -7.50 -13.59
C GLN A 443 -6.16 -6.90 -14.98
N GLY A 444 -4.99 -7.07 -15.62
CA GLY A 444 -4.62 -6.40 -16.86
C GLY A 444 -3.96 -5.02 -16.64
N LEU A 445 -3.62 -4.34 -17.74
CA LEU A 445 -3.11 -2.96 -17.69
C LEU A 445 -4.25 -1.98 -17.38
N ARG A 446 -4.05 -1.14 -16.36
CA ARG A 446 -5.07 -0.24 -15.80
C ARG A 446 -4.74 1.21 -16.13
N ILE A 447 -5.78 2.03 -16.33
CA ILE A 447 -5.65 3.50 -16.45
C ILE A 447 -5.83 4.10 -15.05
N ALA A 448 -4.97 5.06 -14.69
CA ALA A 448 -5.05 5.76 -13.42
C ALA A 448 -6.45 6.39 -13.23
N PRO A 449 -7.15 6.17 -12.09
CA PRO A 449 -8.49 6.69 -11.87
C PRO A 449 -8.58 8.23 -12.01
N PRO A 450 -9.76 8.79 -12.37
CA PRO A 450 -9.94 10.24 -12.51
C PRO A 450 -9.56 11.05 -11.25
N LYS A 451 -9.64 10.43 -10.06
CA LYS A 451 -9.39 11.04 -8.74
C LYS A 451 -7.93 10.95 -8.23
N VAL A 452 -7.04 10.32 -9.00
CA VAL A 452 -5.57 10.26 -8.78
C VAL A 452 -4.89 11.51 -9.35
N PRO A 453 -3.67 11.91 -8.94
CA PRO A 453 -2.96 13.01 -9.60
C PRO A 453 -2.76 12.80 -11.11
N SER A 454 -2.58 13.87 -11.88
CA SER A 454 -2.17 13.78 -13.30
C SER A 454 -0.66 13.99 -13.48
N ASN A 455 0.00 14.63 -12.51
CA ASN A 455 1.42 14.92 -12.50
C ASN A 455 2.28 13.66 -12.52
N GLY A 456 2.91 13.45 -13.65
CA GLY A 456 3.73 12.27 -13.95
C GLY A 456 3.47 11.74 -15.35
N HIS A 457 2.26 11.96 -15.86
CA HIS A 457 1.81 11.58 -17.20
C HIS A 457 2.03 12.72 -18.21
N MET A 458 2.88 12.49 -19.23
CA MET A 458 3.21 13.53 -20.23
C MET A 458 2.04 13.88 -21.16
N PHE A 459 1.08 12.96 -21.33
CA PHE A 459 -0.04 13.05 -22.26
C PHE A 459 -1.39 12.65 -21.60
N GLY A 460 -1.57 12.97 -20.32
CA GLY A 460 -2.79 12.62 -19.58
C GLY A 460 -2.89 11.13 -19.21
N LYS A 461 -4.01 10.73 -18.59
CA LYS A 461 -4.18 9.42 -17.98
C LYS A 461 -4.55 8.36 -19.02
N GLY A 462 -3.56 7.59 -19.45
CA GLY A 462 -3.72 6.45 -20.33
C GLY A 462 -2.70 5.35 -20.01
N ILE A 463 -2.68 4.29 -20.81
CA ILE A 463 -1.64 3.25 -20.73
C ILE A 463 -0.51 3.65 -21.66
N TYR A 464 0.70 3.76 -21.11
CA TYR A 464 1.90 4.23 -21.81
C TYR A 464 2.72 3.05 -22.33
N PHE A 465 3.16 3.17 -23.58
CA PHE A 465 4.03 2.22 -24.27
C PHE A 465 5.16 2.93 -25.01
N ALA A 466 6.23 2.20 -25.31
CA ALA A 466 7.35 2.68 -26.12
C ALA A 466 7.72 1.68 -27.23
N ASP A 467 8.33 2.16 -28.30
CA ASP A 467 9.00 1.34 -29.31
C ASP A 467 10.49 1.11 -28.99
N CYS A 468 11.04 1.86 -28.03
CA CYS A 468 12.37 1.72 -27.45
C CYS A 468 12.32 0.85 -26.16
N VAL A 469 12.87 -0.37 -26.19
CA VAL A 469 12.80 -1.31 -25.04
C VAL A 469 13.39 -0.71 -23.77
N SER A 470 14.53 -0.03 -23.88
CA SER A 470 15.25 0.54 -22.73
C SER A 470 14.49 1.70 -22.07
N LYS A 471 13.65 2.42 -22.83
CA LYS A 471 12.77 3.45 -22.27
C LYS A 471 11.80 2.82 -21.28
N SER A 472 11.18 1.70 -21.67
CA SER A 472 10.30 0.92 -20.79
C SER A 472 11.09 0.23 -19.66
N ALA A 473 12.31 -0.25 -19.92
CA ALA A 473 13.14 -0.93 -18.90
C ALA A 473 13.55 -0.02 -17.73
N ASN A 474 13.67 1.30 -17.95
CA ASN A 474 13.89 2.27 -16.87
C ASN A 474 12.76 2.29 -15.82
N TYR A 475 11.55 1.83 -16.16
CA TYR A 475 10.42 1.71 -15.22
C TYR A 475 10.47 0.42 -14.38
N CYS A 476 11.38 -0.52 -14.70
CA CYS A 476 11.59 -1.74 -13.92
C CYS A 476 12.52 -1.55 -12.72
N THR A 477 13.26 -0.43 -12.65
CA THR A 477 14.33 -0.20 -11.66
C THR A 477 13.98 0.91 -10.67
N SER A 478 13.97 0.60 -9.37
CA SER A 478 13.67 1.56 -8.30
C SER A 478 14.90 1.87 -7.44
N GLY A 479 15.60 2.95 -7.80
CA GLY A 479 16.66 3.59 -6.98
C GLY A 479 17.96 2.81 -6.85
N ARG A 480 17.90 1.56 -6.37
CA ARG A 480 19.00 0.60 -6.39
C ARG A 480 19.07 -0.06 -7.76
N ARG A 481 20.28 -0.39 -8.23
CA ARG A 481 20.52 -1.15 -9.47
C ARG A 481 19.94 -2.55 -9.35
N SER A 482 18.67 -2.73 -9.74
CA SER A 482 18.04 -4.06 -9.75
C SER A 482 18.76 -4.95 -10.74
N LYS A 483 19.16 -6.16 -10.31
CA LYS A 483 19.86 -7.09 -11.21
C LYS A 483 18.92 -7.69 -12.25
N GLU A 484 17.62 -7.73 -11.99
CA GLU A 484 16.61 -8.31 -12.88
C GLU A 484 15.34 -7.46 -12.94
N GLY A 485 14.52 -7.67 -13.96
CA GLY A 485 13.20 -7.07 -14.10
C GLY A 485 12.35 -7.76 -15.16
N LEU A 486 11.11 -7.28 -15.28
CA LEU A 486 10.10 -7.80 -16.20
C LEU A 486 9.62 -6.69 -17.13
N LEU A 487 9.53 -7.03 -18.41
CA LEU A 487 9.00 -6.19 -19.48
C LEU A 487 7.81 -6.90 -20.13
N LEU A 488 6.78 -6.14 -20.52
CA LEU A 488 5.72 -6.64 -21.38
C LEU A 488 5.96 -6.19 -22.81
N LEU A 489 5.67 -7.09 -23.75
CA LEU A 489 5.42 -6.75 -25.14
C LEU A 489 3.93 -6.95 -25.40
N CYS A 490 3.25 -5.84 -25.68
CA CYS A 490 1.80 -5.79 -25.82
C CYS A 490 1.40 -5.51 -27.26
N GLU A 491 0.34 -6.18 -27.73
CA GLU A 491 -0.36 -5.79 -28.94
C GLU A 491 -1.27 -4.59 -28.61
N VAL A 492 -1.02 -3.46 -29.25
CA VAL A 492 -1.71 -2.19 -29.02
C VAL A 492 -2.39 -1.73 -30.30
N SER A 493 -3.71 -1.54 -30.25
CA SER A 493 -4.53 -1.03 -31.35
C SER A 493 -4.60 0.50 -31.26
N LEU A 494 -3.70 1.17 -31.98
CA LEU A 494 -3.53 2.62 -31.90
C LEU A 494 -4.60 3.41 -32.67
N GLY A 495 -5.21 2.80 -33.69
CA GLY A 495 -6.18 3.43 -34.58
C GLY A 495 -5.67 4.72 -35.21
N SER A 496 -6.55 5.72 -35.29
CA SER A 496 -6.21 7.08 -35.71
C SER A 496 -5.47 7.82 -34.59
N VAL A 497 -4.18 8.10 -34.84
CA VAL A 497 -3.22 8.66 -33.87
C VAL A 497 -3.22 10.19 -33.90
N VAL A 498 -2.92 10.80 -32.76
CA VAL A 498 -2.66 12.24 -32.60
C VAL A 498 -1.20 12.45 -32.23
N ALA A 499 -0.40 12.99 -33.15
CA ALA A 499 1.02 13.28 -32.93
C ALA A 499 1.24 14.52 -32.04
N ARG A 500 2.24 14.47 -31.16
CA ARG A 500 2.64 15.57 -30.26
C ARG A 500 4.17 15.64 -30.10
N MET A 501 4.73 16.83 -30.20
CA MET A 501 6.17 17.10 -30.03
C MET A 501 6.54 17.60 -28.61
N ASN A 502 5.53 17.96 -27.82
CA ASN A 502 5.66 18.52 -26.47
C ASN A 502 4.61 17.87 -25.56
N SER A 503 4.89 17.78 -24.26
CA SER A 503 3.95 17.22 -23.27
C SER A 503 2.64 18.02 -23.22
N GLN A 504 1.51 17.31 -23.18
CA GLN A 504 0.17 17.87 -23.04
C GLN A 504 -0.58 17.08 -21.94
N ARG A 505 -0.44 17.52 -20.68
CA ARG A 505 -0.93 16.80 -19.48
C ARG A 505 -2.44 16.49 -19.47
N ASN A 506 -3.22 17.09 -20.34
CA ASN A 506 -4.67 16.95 -20.50
C ASN A 506 -5.08 16.40 -21.87
N ALA A 507 -4.17 15.69 -22.57
CA ALA A 507 -4.47 15.12 -23.89
C ALA A 507 -5.51 14.00 -23.86
N ASP A 508 -5.71 13.35 -22.71
CA ASP A 508 -6.83 12.45 -22.42
C ASP A 508 -8.18 13.18 -22.52
N SER A 509 -8.32 14.34 -21.88
CA SER A 509 -9.56 15.13 -21.89
C SER A 509 -9.74 15.96 -23.18
N GLN A 510 -8.72 16.05 -24.02
CA GLN A 510 -8.70 16.83 -25.27
C GLN A 510 -8.52 15.95 -26.52
N LEU A 511 -8.66 14.63 -26.40
CA LEU A 511 -8.63 13.72 -27.55
C LEU A 511 -9.88 13.96 -28.42
N PRO A 512 -9.74 14.30 -29.71
CA PRO A 512 -10.88 14.44 -30.61
C PRO A 512 -11.66 13.13 -30.77
N CYS A 513 -12.97 13.19 -30.98
CA CYS A 513 -13.84 12.01 -31.03
C CYS A 513 -13.53 11.03 -32.18
N ASP A 514 -12.80 11.47 -33.22
CA ASP A 514 -12.30 10.64 -34.33
C ASP A 514 -10.94 9.97 -34.05
N ARG A 515 -10.38 10.18 -32.86
CA ARG A 515 -9.02 9.79 -32.47
C ARG A 515 -9.02 8.78 -31.34
N HIS A 516 -8.02 7.89 -31.39
CA HIS A 516 -8.00 6.66 -30.59
C HIS A 516 -6.75 6.57 -29.70
N SER A 517 -5.70 7.32 -30.01
CA SER A 517 -4.44 7.34 -29.26
C SER A 517 -3.67 8.64 -29.48
N VAL A 518 -2.70 8.90 -28.60
CA VAL A 518 -1.69 9.95 -28.77
C VAL A 518 -0.33 9.29 -28.99
N GLN A 519 0.47 9.87 -29.87
CA GLN A 519 1.90 9.55 -30.02
C GLN A 519 2.74 10.77 -29.65
N GLY A 520 3.53 10.65 -28.59
CA GLY A 520 4.65 11.55 -28.36
C GLY A 520 5.76 11.21 -29.34
N LEU A 521 6.10 12.14 -30.23
CA LEU A 521 7.18 11.98 -31.20
C LEU A 521 8.53 12.28 -30.53
N GLY A 522 9.44 11.31 -30.51
CA GLY A 522 10.82 11.48 -30.04
C GLY A 522 11.78 11.87 -31.15
N LYS A 523 13.01 12.26 -30.76
CA LYS A 523 14.15 12.45 -31.70
C LYS A 523 14.70 11.12 -32.22
N TYR A 524 14.65 10.07 -31.41
CA TYR A 524 15.02 8.72 -31.78
C TYR A 524 13.76 7.89 -32.05
N SER A 525 13.75 7.19 -33.18
CA SER A 525 12.72 6.21 -33.53
C SER A 525 13.33 5.00 -34.22
N PRO A 526 12.75 3.79 -34.13
CA PRO A 526 13.29 2.63 -34.84
C PRO A 526 13.17 2.77 -36.35
N ASP A 527 14.20 2.33 -37.06
CA ASP A 527 14.26 2.24 -38.51
C ASP A 527 13.03 1.47 -39.06
N PRO A 528 12.17 2.13 -39.87
CA PRO A 528 10.99 1.50 -40.42
C PRO A 528 11.26 0.34 -41.37
N GLU A 529 12.46 0.26 -41.99
CA GLU A 529 12.84 -0.86 -42.86
C GLU A 529 13.02 -2.16 -42.06
N GLY A 530 13.36 -2.06 -40.77
CA GLY A 530 13.45 -3.19 -39.85
C GLY A 530 12.11 -3.61 -39.22
N ASN A 531 10.97 -3.13 -39.70
CA ASN A 531 9.66 -3.53 -39.18
C ASN A 531 9.27 -4.95 -39.64
N VAL A 532 8.76 -5.76 -38.72
CA VAL A 532 8.25 -7.11 -39.00
C VAL A 532 6.77 -7.21 -38.59
N VAL A 533 5.93 -7.72 -39.49
CA VAL A 533 4.53 -8.02 -39.17
C VAL A 533 4.47 -9.38 -38.47
N THR A 534 4.00 -9.38 -37.23
CA THR A 534 3.85 -10.60 -36.41
C THR A 534 2.64 -11.42 -36.86
N LYS A 535 2.51 -12.67 -36.36
CA LYS A 535 1.38 -13.56 -36.67
C LYS A 535 0.00 -13.00 -36.32
N SER A 536 -0.11 -12.02 -35.41
CA SER A 536 -1.39 -11.35 -35.11
C SER A 536 -1.71 -10.16 -36.05
N GLY A 537 -0.84 -9.85 -37.00
CA GLY A 537 -0.93 -8.68 -37.87
C GLY A 537 -0.37 -7.39 -37.25
N ALA A 538 0.09 -7.43 -35.99
CA ALA A 538 0.71 -6.29 -35.34
C ALA A 538 2.17 -6.08 -35.80
N VAL A 539 2.56 -4.83 -36.04
CA VAL A 539 3.92 -4.45 -36.44
C VAL A 539 4.84 -4.40 -35.22
N LEU A 540 5.92 -5.19 -35.24
CA LEU A 540 7.03 -5.12 -34.29
C LEU A 540 8.20 -4.38 -34.92
N ALA A 541 8.75 -3.40 -34.19
CA ALA A 541 9.95 -2.68 -34.60
C ALA A 541 11.22 -3.49 -34.24
N CYS A 542 11.87 -4.08 -35.25
CA CYS A 542 13.16 -4.77 -35.11
C CYS A 542 14.33 -3.95 -35.69
N GLY A 543 14.07 -2.76 -36.23
CA GLY A 543 15.08 -1.81 -36.72
C GLY A 543 15.90 -1.18 -35.60
N ARG A 544 17.10 -0.69 -35.93
CA ARG A 544 17.92 0.10 -34.99
C ARG A 544 17.30 1.48 -34.79
N LEU A 545 17.55 2.10 -33.64
CA LEU A 545 17.13 3.48 -33.42
C LEU A 545 17.92 4.44 -34.33
N LEU A 546 17.21 5.30 -35.05
CA LEU A 546 17.75 6.38 -35.87
C LEU A 546 17.49 7.71 -35.18
N LEU A 547 18.48 8.61 -35.18
CA LEU A 547 18.35 9.98 -34.72
C LEU A 547 17.89 10.89 -35.86
N ASP A 548 16.70 11.47 -35.72
CA ASP A 548 16.26 12.62 -36.50
C ASP A 548 16.84 13.91 -35.87
N GLN A 549 17.76 14.55 -36.57
CA GLN A 549 18.42 15.79 -36.12
C GLN A 549 17.55 17.03 -36.31
N ASP A 550 16.61 17.00 -37.26
CA ASP A 550 15.68 18.10 -37.54
C ASP A 550 14.46 18.07 -36.60
N MET A 551 14.23 16.95 -35.91
CA MET A 551 13.11 16.77 -34.99
C MET A 551 13.17 17.71 -33.76
N LYS A 552 12.37 18.78 -33.82
CA LYS A 552 12.19 19.77 -32.75
C LYS A 552 11.24 19.28 -31.64
N SER A 553 11.54 18.10 -31.09
CA SER A 553 10.80 17.52 -29.95
C SER A 553 11.49 17.78 -28.61
N ALA A 554 10.68 17.90 -27.55
CA ALA A 554 11.12 17.82 -26.17
C ALA A 554 11.40 16.36 -25.71
N LEU A 555 10.94 15.36 -26.46
CA LEU A 555 11.10 13.94 -26.14
C LEU A 555 12.33 13.35 -26.84
N GLN A 556 13.10 12.54 -26.12
CA GLN A 556 14.21 11.78 -26.72
C GLN A 556 13.70 10.59 -27.54
N TYR A 557 12.74 9.84 -27.01
CA TYR A 557 12.19 8.62 -27.62
C TYR A 557 10.67 8.73 -27.75
N ASN A 558 10.06 8.00 -28.69
CA ASN A 558 8.61 7.97 -28.85
C ASN A 558 7.86 7.51 -27.59
N GLU A 559 6.58 7.86 -27.51
CA GLU A 559 5.59 7.31 -26.57
C GLU A 559 4.29 7.07 -27.32
N TYR A 560 3.58 6.00 -26.96
CA TYR A 560 2.26 5.69 -27.48
C TYR A 560 1.31 5.53 -26.30
N ILE A 561 0.19 6.25 -26.33
CA ILE A 561 -0.74 6.35 -25.21
C ILE A 561 -2.14 6.02 -25.72
N VAL A 562 -2.74 4.99 -25.12
CA VAL A 562 -4.15 4.62 -25.35
C VAL A 562 -4.98 4.95 -24.11
N TYR A 563 -6.21 5.41 -24.35
CA TYR A 563 -7.13 5.90 -23.31
C TYR A 563 -8.28 4.92 -23.04
N SER A 564 -8.26 3.73 -23.65
CA SER A 564 -9.07 2.57 -23.27
C SER A 564 -8.17 1.38 -22.98
N SER A 565 -8.41 0.68 -21.86
CA SER A 565 -7.69 -0.56 -21.54
C SER A 565 -7.95 -1.69 -22.53
N SER A 566 -9.08 -1.67 -23.25
CA SER A 566 -9.38 -2.67 -24.27
C SER A 566 -8.55 -2.50 -25.55
N GLN A 567 -7.86 -1.37 -25.75
CA GLN A 567 -6.95 -1.19 -26.89
C GLN A 567 -5.59 -1.88 -26.71
N ALA A 568 -5.32 -2.48 -25.54
CA ALA A 568 -4.05 -3.14 -25.25
C ALA A 568 -4.26 -4.59 -24.80
N LYS A 569 -3.51 -5.51 -25.41
CA LYS A 569 -3.49 -6.94 -25.10
C LYS A 569 -2.07 -7.35 -24.72
N ILE A 570 -1.90 -8.06 -23.61
CA ILE A 570 -0.60 -8.61 -23.25
C ILE A 570 -0.33 -9.81 -24.16
N ALA A 571 0.81 -9.83 -24.84
CA ALA A 571 1.20 -10.92 -25.75
C ALA A 571 2.39 -11.70 -25.20
N TYR A 572 3.43 -11.00 -24.73
CA TYR A 572 4.63 -11.60 -24.15
C TYR A 572 5.09 -10.89 -22.89
N LEU A 573 5.80 -11.63 -22.05
CA LEU A 573 6.46 -11.21 -20.82
C LEU A 573 7.94 -11.60 -20.93
N VAL A 574 8.83 -10.62 -20.92
CA VAL A 574 10.28 -10.80 -21.10
C VAL A 574 10.97 -10.58 -19.75
N ARG A 575 11.64 -11.61 -19.23
CA ARG A 575 12.51 -11.49 -18.06
C ARG A 575 13.89 -11.06 -18.52
N VAL A 576 14.39 -9.97 -17.98
CA VAL A 576 15.68 -9.39 -18.32
C VAL A 576 16.57 -9.27 -17.09
N LYS A 577 17.88 -9.47 -17.30
CA LYS A 577 18.94 -9.10 -16.37
C LYS A 577 19.54 -7.76 -16.82
N PHE A 578 19.76 -6.85 -15.88
CA PHE A 578 20.46 -5.60 -16.10
C PHE A 578 21.95 -5.81 -15.84
N ASP A 579 22.75 -5.73 -16.91
CA ASP A 579 24.20 -5.83 -16.88
C ASP A 579 24.81 -4.43 -16.72
N TYR A 580 25.40 -4.17 -15.55
CA TYR A 580 26.02 -2.89 -15.19
C TYR A 580 27.56 -2.93 -15.22
N GLU A 581 28.18 -4.08 -15.46
CA GLU A 581 29.62 -4.27 -15.21
C GLU A 581 30.51 -3.61 -16.28
N LEU A 582 29.98 -3.47 -17.50
CA LEU A 582 30.63 -2.84 -18.66
C LEU A 582 31.03 -1.36 -18.49
N TYR A 583 30.61 -0.70 -17.41
CA TYR A 583 30.90 0.72 -17.12
C TYR A 583 31.70 0.95 -15.83
N SER A 584 32.32 -0.09 -15.27
CA SER A 584 33.33 0.06 -14.21
C SER A 584 34.74 0.41 -14.74
N LEU A 585 34.91 0.52 -16.06
CA LEU A 585 36.18 0.63 -16.78
C LEU A 585 36.17 1.69 -17.91
N ARG A 586 35.38 2.77 -17.76
CA ARG A 586 35.42 3.98 -18.62
C ARG A 586 35.33 5.25 -17.79
#